data_AF-A0A5Y1YE81-F1
#
_entry.id   AF-A0A5Y1YE81-F1
#
_cell.length_a   1.000
_cell.length_b   1.000
_cell.length_c   1.000
_cell.angle_alpha   90.00
_cell.angle_beta   90.00
_cell.angle_gamma   90.00
#
_symmetry.space_group_name_H-M   'P 1'
#
loop_
_entity.id
_entity.type
_entity.pdbx_description
1 polymer ?
#
loop_
_entity_poly.entity_id
_entity_poly.type
_entity_poly.pdbx_seq_one_letter_code
_entity_poly.pdbx_strand_id
1 'polypeptide(L)'
;MSRVFAYCRVSTLEQTTENQRREIEAAGFTVKPQRLIEEQISGSVAASERPGFARLLDRMENGDVLIVTKLDRLGRDAMDVRKTVE
;
A
#
# COMPACT_ATOMS: atom_id res chain seq x y z
N MET A 1 8.26 18.50 -5.44
CA MET A 1 8.89 17.18 -5.68
C MET A 1 7.89 16.12 -5.26
N SER A 2 7.52 15.22 -6.16
CA SER A 2 6.63 14.09 -5.89
C SER A 2 7.18 13.23 -4.75
N ARG A 3 6.35 12.90 -3.76
CA ARG A 3 6.72 11.99 -2.68
C ARG A 3 6.30 10.58 -3.08
N VAL A 4 7.17 9.62 -2.80
CA VAL A 4 6.88 8.20 -2.99
C VAL A 4 6.42 7.62 -1.65
N PHE A 5 5.27 6.96 -1.69
CA PHE A 5 4.69 6.17 -0.61
C PHE A 5 4.68 4.71 -1.00
N ALA A 6 4.73 3.82 -0.01
CA ALA A 6 4.58 2.39 -0.23
C ALA A 6 3.51 1.84 0.70
N TYR A 7 2.64 0.98 0.16
CA TYR A 7 1.62 0.28 0.93
C TYR A 7 1.87 -1.23 0.86
N CYS A 8 2.16 -1.82 2.03
CA CYS A 8 2.46 -3.24 2.19
C CYS A 8 1.39 -3.87 3.09
N ARG A 9 0.76 -4.95 2.60
CA ARG A 9 -0.33 -5.62 3.32
C ARG A 9 -0.05 -7.11 3.50
N VAL A 10 -0.28 -7.62 4.71
CA VAL A 10 -0.27 -9.05 5.03
C VAL A 10 -1.60 -9.48 5.65
N SER A 11 -2.02 -10.73 5.38
CA SER A 11 -3.33 -11.22 5.87
C SER A 11 -3.24 -11.92 7.22
N THR A 12 -2.06 -12.44 7.57
CA THR A 12 -1.82 -13.26 8.77
C THR A 12 -0.59 -12.78 9.53
N LEU A 13 -0.54 -13.06 10.85
CA LEU A 13 0.59 -12.72 11.73
C LEU A 13 1.90 -13.39 11.30
N GLU A 14 1.80 -14.56 10.67
CA GLU A 14 2.96 -15.32 10.19
C GLU A 14 3.58 -14.73 8.93
N GLN A 15 2.87 -13.83 8.24
CA GLN A 15 3.36 -13.16 7.04
C GLN A 15 3.99 -11.82 7.44
N THR A 16 5.26 -11.61 7.06
CA THR A 16 5.94 -10.34 7.22
C THR A 16 5.81 -9.47 5.96
N THR A 17 5.72 -8.17 6.15
CA THR A 17 5.76 -7.15 5.09
C THR A 17 7.17 -6.96 4.52
N GLU A 18 8.18 -7.55 5.16
CA GLU A 18 9.60 -7.47 4.80
C GLU A 18 9.87 -7.89 3.34
N ASN A 19 9.24 -8.96 2.85
CA ASN A 19 9.39 -9.36 1.45
C ASN A 19 8.92 -8.27 0.49
N GLN A 20 7.80 -7.61 0.80
CA GLN A 20 7.25 -6.54 -0.03
C GLN A 20 8.15 -5.31 -0.02
N ARG A 21 8.70 -4.98 1.16
CA ARG A 21 9.69 -3.91 1.30
C ARG A 21 10.93 -4.18 0.43
N ARG A 22 11.47 -5.41 0.49
CA ARG A 22 12.62 -5.81 -0.32
C ARG A 22 12.31 -5.77 -1.82
N GLU A 23 11.12 -6.17 -2.25
CA GLU A 23 10.70 -6.06 -3.65
C GLU A 23 10.69 -4.60 -4.13
N ILE A 24 10.20 -3.68 -3.30
CA ILE A 24 10.17 -2.23 -3.59
C ILE A 24 11.59 -1.67 -3.66
N GLU A 25 12.45 -2.02 -2.70
CA GLU A 25 13.85 -1.59 -2.67
C GLU A 25 14.64 -2.20 -3.86
N ALA A 26 14.41 -3.47 -4.20
CA ALA A 26 15.03 -4.15 -5.35
C ALA A 26 14.57 -3.60 -6.70
N ALA A 27 13.34 -3.09 -6.78
CA ALA A 27 12.85 -2.35 -7.94
C ALA A 27 13.46 -0.92 -8.06
N GLY A 28 14.31 -0.52 -7.11
CA GLY A 28 15.01 0.76 -7.12
C GLY A 28 14.26 1.91 -6.47
N PHE A 29 13.16 1.64 -5.76
CA PHE A 29 12.39 2.67 -5.09
C PHE A 29 12.88 2.90 -3.66
N THR A 30 13.33 4.11 -3.37
CA THR A 30 13.72 4.51 -2.01
C THR A 30 12.54 5.17 -1.30
N VAL A 31 11.86 4.40 -0.45
CA VAL A 31 10.74 4.90 0.36
C VAL A 31 11.21 5.17 1.78
N LYS A 32 10.91 6.36 2.31
CA LYS A 32 11.25 6.69 3.71
C LYS A 32 10.42 5.84 4.66
N PRO A 33 10.93 5.41 5.83
CA PRO A 33 10.17 4.62 6.80
C PRO A 33 8.84 5.25 7.21
N GLN A 34 8.77 6.59 7.26
CA GLN A 34 7.55 7.35 7.59
C GLN A 34 6.46 7.29 6.49
N ARG A 35 6.84 6.89 5.28
CA ARG A 35 5.99 6.78 4.08
C ARG A 35 5.77 5.32 3.67
N LEU A 36 6.36 4.38 4.40
CA LEU A 36 6.09 2.96 4.29
C LEU A 36 4.93 2.65 5.26
N ILE A 37 3.80 2.25 4.70
CA ILE A 37 2.61 1.91 5.46
C ILE A 37 2.43 0.40 5.42
N GLU A 38 2.52 -0.20 6.58
CA GLU A 38 2.46 -1.63 6.78
C GLU A 38 1.19 -1.95 7.57
N GLU A 39 0.35 -2.80 7.00
CA GLU A 39 -0.92 -3.15 7.64
C GLU A 39 -1.15 -4.66 7.60
N GLN A 40 -1.65 -5.16 8.71
CA GLN A 40 -2.08 -6.53 8.84
C GLN A 40 -3.60 -6.58 8.85
N ILE A 41 -4.19 -6.79 7.67
CA ILE A 41 -5.63 -6.84 7.48
C ILE A 41 -5.97 -7.82 6.36
N SER A 42 -7.12 -8.48 6.44
CA SER A 42 -7.57 -9.40 5.41
C SER A 42 -7.73 -8.69 4.06
N GLY A 43 -7.30 -9.34 2.98
CA GLY A 43 -7.47 -8.83 1.61
C GLY A 43 -8.93 -8.73 1.19
N SER A 44 -9.85 -9.37 1.93
CA SER A 44 -11.29 -9.28 1.70
C SER A 44 -11.91 -7.95 2.15
N VAL A 45 -11.20 -7.18 2.99
CA VAL A 45 -11.65 -5.85 3.44
C VAL A 45 -11.45 -4.85 2.31
N ALA A 46 -12.45 -4.01 2.05
CA ALA A 46 -12.37 -2.97 1.02
C ALA A 46 -11.25 -1.98 1.33
N ALA A 47 -10.55 -1.48 0.31
CA ALA A 47 -9.40 -0.58 0.48
C ALA A 47 -9.72 0.62 1.39
N SER A 48 -10.88 1.24 1.20
CA SER A 48 -11.35 2.40 1.97
C SER A 48 -11.60 2.12 3.46
N GLU A 49 -11.89 0.88 3.83
CA GLU A 49 -12.16 0.48 5.21
C GLU A 49 -10.87 0.13 5.97
N ARG A 50 -9.73 0.08 5.28
CA ARG A 50 -8.43 -0.27 5.87
C ARG A 50 -7.83 0.98 6.52
N PRO A 51 -7.66 1.01 7.85
CA PRO A 51 -7.23 2.22 8.56
C PRO A 51 -5.85 2.71 8.14
N GLY A 52 -4.89 1.82 7.83
CA GLY A 52 -3.58 2.22 7.34
C GLY A 52 -3.65 2.82 5.93
N PHE A 53 -4.47 2.22 5.07
CA PHE A 53 -4.70 2.73 3.71
C PHE A 53 -5.40 4.10 3.72
N ALA A 54 -6.46 4.27 4.51
CA ALA A 54 -7.16 5.55 4.63
C ALA A 54 -6.23 6.66 5.14
N ARG A 55 -5.36 6.37 6.12
CA ARG A 55 -4.36 7.32 6.62
C ARG A 55 -3.26 7.62 5.60
N LEU A 56 -2.93 6.67 4.73
CA LEU A 56 -2.00 6.90 3.62
C LEU A 56 -2.62 7.88 2.62
N LEU A 57 -3.86 7.64 2.20
CA LEU A 57 -4.58 8.53 1.27
C LEU A 57 -4.71 9.95 1.82
N ASP A 58 -5.04 10.10 3.11
CA ASP A 58 -5.12 11.42 3.78
C ASP A 58 -3.79 12.20 3.75
N ARG A 59 -2.65 11.49 3.73
CA ARG A 59 -1.31 12.10 3.65
C ARG A 59 -0.84 12.36 2.23
N MET A 60 -1.46 11.73 1.24
CA MET A 60 -1.07 11.87 -0.15
C MET A 60 -1.67 13.14 -0.73
N GLU A 61 -0.87 13.85 -1.51
CA GLU A 61 -1.30 15.03 -2.25
C GLU A 61 -1.18 14.76 -3.75
N ASN A 62 -1.82 15.63 -4.55
CA ASN A 62 -1.73 15.55 -5.99
C ASN A 62 -0.26 15.60 -6.45
N GLY A 63 0.13 14.60 -7.25
CA GLY A 63 1.48 14.43 -7.76
C GLY A 63 2.38 13.52 -6.92
N ASP A 64 1.89 12.97 -5.81
CA ASP A 64 2.54 11.88 -5.09
C ASP A 64 2.36 10.53 -5.82
N VAL A 65 3.24 9.58 -5.52
CA VAL A 65 3.27 8.25 -6.13
C VAL A 65 3.06 7.20 -5.05
N LEU A 66 2.07 6.35 -5.22
CA LEU A 66 1.86 5.16 -4.38
C LEU A 66 2.45 3.93 -5.06
N ILE A 67 3.29 3.20 -4.32
CA ILE A 67 3.86 1.93 -4.75
C ILE A 67 3.19 0.80 -3.99
N VAL A 68 2.75 -0.18 -4.77
CA VAL A 68 2.22 -1.46 -4.29
C VAL A 68 2.95 -2.59 -5.02
N THR A 69 3.24 -3.67 -4.31
CA THR A 69 3.90 -4.84 -4.93
C THR A 69 2.97 -5.62 -5.84
N LYS A 70 1.67 -5.67 -5.49
CA LYS A 70 0.64 -6.35 -6.26
C LYS A 70 -0.71 -5.65 -6.14
N LEU A 71 -1.53 -5.73 -7.19
CA LEU A 71 -2.87 -5.13 -7.20
C LEU A 71 -3.83 -5.80 -6.19
N ASP A 72 -3.66 -7.09 -5.89
CA ASP A 72 -4.44 -7.78 -4.84
C ASP A 72 -4.19 -7.22 -3.42
N ARG A 73 -3.11 -6.45 -3.26
CA ARG A 73 -2.80 -5.75 -2.01
C ARG A 73 -3.50 -4.41 -1.93
N LEU A 74 -3.84 -3.80 -3.05
CA LEU A 74 -4.49 -2.50 -3.10
C LEU A 74 -6.00 -2.60 -2.79
N GLY A 75 -6.70 -3.56 -3.38
CA GLY A 75 -8.14 -3.75 -3.18
C GLY A 75 -8.52 -5.23 -3.13
N ARG A 76 -9.73 -5.51 -2.66
CA ARG A 76 -10.25 -6.89 -2.54
C ARG A 76 -10.64 -7.51 -3.89
N ASP A 77 -10.99 -6.66 -4.84
CA ASP A 77 -11.46 -7.02 -6.18
C ASP A 77 -11.10 -5.91 -7.18
N ALA A 78 -11.29 -6.16 -8.48
CA ALA A 78 -10.94 -5.20 -9.52
C ALA A 78 -11.75 -3.89 -9.44
N MET A 79 -12.98 -3.93 -8.92
CA MET A 79 -13.80 -2.72 -8.74
C MET A 79 -13.29 -1.89 -7.57
N ASP A 80 -12.88 -2.53 -6.48
CA ASP A 80 -12.28 -1.88 -5.31
C ASP A 80 -10.95 -1.21 -5.66
N VAL A 81 -10.11 -1.91 -6.44
CA VAL A 81 -8.89 -1.34 -7.01
C VAL A 81 -9.22 -0.13 -7.89
N ARG A 82 -10.21 -0.23 -8.78
CA ARG A 82 -10.58 0.88 -9.66
C ARG A 82 -11.06 2.11 -8.88
N LYS A 83 -11.92 1.92 -7.89
CA LYS A 83 -12.37 3.00 -6.98
C LYS A 83 -11.25 3.68 -6.20
N THR A 84 -10.13 2.99 -6.04
CA THR A 84 -8.97 3.51 -5.32
C THR A 84 -8.04 4.32 -6.24
N VAL A 85 -8.13 4.10 -7.56
CA VAL A 85 -7.28 4.74 -8.57
C VAL A 85 -8.01 5.87 -9.33
N GLU A 86 -9.34 5.84 -9.38
CA GLU A 86 -10.21 6.95 -9.84
C GLU A 86 -10.23 8.12 -8.84
#